data_AF-A0A0L0FT72-F1
#
_entry.id   AF-A0A0L0FT72-F1
#
_cell.length_a   1.000
_cell.length_b   1.000
_cell.length_c   1.000
_cell.angle_alpha   90.00
_cell.angle_beta   90.00
_cell.angle_gamma   90.00
#
_symmetry.space_group_name_H-M   'P 1'
#
loop_
_entity.id
_entity.type
_entity.pdbx_description
1 polymer ?
#
loop_
_entity_poly.entity_id
_entity_poly.type
_entity_poly.pdbx_seq_one_letter_code
_entity_poly.pdbx_strand_id
1 'polypeptide(L)'
;STYHTSVLYHNKQPYMMDEVKILLPSRLTTEHHLKITFTHVAANKKKSARDALPPIGYAVVPLRGPLGNLLEDGVRNLPVAQELSTGYLSTIRAGMGGGCGMSQYDDKKWYENGKALFTVEVKGVTTVHTQSAAVLTFLTKAAMRRVDFDKASEAALLAATISLTNQTVEPLQLYRFLPNCASLYSTNIYTTDTDLDLIVQFFSQIYRDSLMHTLNSTYLPPTLIPTHCLAIRLQWNGCFG
;
A
#
# COMPACT_ATOMS: atom_id res chain seq x y z
N SER A 1 -5.71 -9.21 12.95
CA SER A 1 -4.47 -9.63 13.62
C SER A 1 -3.88 -8.43 14.35
N THR A 2 -3.23 -8.65 15.49
CA THR A 2 -2.56 -7.61 16.27
C THR A 2 -1.10 -8.02 16.43
N TYR A 3 -0.17 -7.07 16.30
CA TYR A 3 1.25 -7.28 16.53
C TYR A 3 1.71 -6.33 17.63
N HIS A 4 2.54 -6.84 18.55
CA HIS A 4 3.14 -6.06 19.62
C HIS A 4 4.65 -6.01 19.40
N THR A 5 5.22 -4.81 19.42
CA THR A 5 6.64 -4.60 19.25
C THR A 5 7.40 -4.87 20.56
N SER A 6 8.70 -5.12 20.47
CA SER A 6 9.55 -5.19 21.66
C SER A 6 9.57 -3.85 22.41
N VAL A 7 9.52 -3.90 23.74
CA VAL A 7 9.59 -2.70 24.59
C VAL A 7 11.05 -2.43 24.96
N LEU A 8 11.58 -1.27 24.59
CA LEU A 8 12.89 -0.80 25.02
C LEU A 8 12.76 -0.04 26.35
N TYR A 9 13.39 -0.55 27.41
CA TYR A 9 13.34 0.05 28.74
C TYR A 9 14.13 1.37 28.77
N HIS A 10 13.52 2.43 29.31
CA HIS A 10 14.11 3.80 29.43
C HIS A 10 14.55 4.47 28.13
N ASN A 11 14.03 4.07 26.98
CA ASN A 11 14.29 4.77 25.72
C ASN A 11 13.11 5.68 25.34
N LYS A 12 13.34 7.01 25.34
CA LYS A 12 12.35 8.01 24.93
C LYS A 12 12.17 8.11 23.40
N GLN A 13 13.11 7.56 22.63
CA GLN A 13 13.10 7.48 21.17
C GLN A 13 13.40 6.04 20.71
N PRO A 14 12.46 5.10 20.92
CA PRO A 14 12.67 3.72 20.51
C PRO A 14 12.74 3.64 18.98
N TYR A 15 13.91 3.24 18.48
CA TYR A 15 14.06 2.78 17.11
C TYR A 15 13.74 1.28 17.07
N MET A 16 12.71 0.87 16.33
CA MET A 16 12.35 -0.53 16.18
C MET A 16 12.91 -1.05 14.86
N MET A 17 13.79 -2.04 14.93
CA MET A 17 14.37 -2.70 13.74
C MET A 17 13.46 -3.81 13.19
N ASP A 18 12.35 -4.11 13.86
CA ASP A 18 11.44 -5.19 13.50
C ASP A 18 10.77 -4.91 12.15
N GLU A 19 10.83 -5.89 11.25
CA GLU A 19 10.03 -5.92 10.03
C GLU A 19 8.79 -6.79 10.26
N VAL A 20 7.61 -6.19 10.19
CA VAL A 20 6.34 -6.90 10.36
C VAL A 20 5.73 -7.17 8.99
N LYS A 21 5.48 -8.44 8.70
CA LYS A 21 4.80 -8.89 7.46
C LYS A 21 3.33 -9.17 7.73
N ILE A 22 2.46 -8.50 7.00
CA ILE A 22 1.00 -8.59 7.15
C ILE A 22 0.42 -9.14 5.86
N LEU A 23 -0.37 -10.20 5.97
CA LEU A 23 -1.17 -10.68 4.85
C LEU A 23 -2.37 -9.74 4.66
N LEU A 24 -2.45 -9.13 3.49
CA LEU A 24 -3.56 -8.30 3.06
C LEU A 24 -4.72 -9.17 2.57
N PRO A 25 -5.97 -8.72 2.76
CA PRO A 25 -7.12 -9.41 2.20
C PRO A 25 -7.08 -9.38 0.67
N SER A 26 -7.72 -10.36 0.04
CA SER A 26 -7.86 -10.42 -1.43
C SER A 26 -8.55 -9.19 -2.02
N ARG A 27 -9.46 -8.56 -1.27
CA ARG A 27 -10.15 -7.33 -1.64
C ARG A 27 -9.88 -6.23 -0.62
N LEU A 28 -9.09 -5.23 -1.01
CA LEU A 28 -8.90 -4.02 -0.20
C LEU A 28 -10.09 -3.07 -0.36
N THR A 29 -10.59 -2.59 0.77
CA THR A 29 -11.65 -1.57 0.84
C THR A 29 -11.08 -0.26 1.39
N THR A 30 -11.90 0.80 1.39
CA THR A 30 -11.55 2.09 2.01
C THR A 30 -11.39 2.00 3.54
N GLU A 31 -11.97 0.99 4.16
CA GLU A 31 -11.89 0.80 5.60
C GLU A 31 -10.59 0.12 6.04
N HIS A 32 -9.84 -0.48 5.12
CA HIS A 32 -8.58 -1.15 5.44
C HIS A 32 -7.47 -0.12 5.68
N HIS A 33 -6.92 -0.15 6.90
CA HIS A 33 -5.86 0.75 7.35
C HIS A 33 -4.99 0.05 8.40
N LEU A 34 -3.77 0.54 8.56
CA LEU A 34 -2.94 0.23 9.74
C LEU A 34 -3.33 1.20 10.85
N LYS A 35 -3.68 0.65 12.01
CA LYS A 35 -3.86 1.43 13.24
C LYS A 35 -2.70 1.11 14.18
N ILE A 36 -1.85 2.10 14.40
CA ILE A 36 -0.78 2.03 15.38
C ILE A 36 -1.32 2.59 16.68
N THR A 37 -1.13 1.85 17.77
CA THR A 37 -1.62 2.21 19.11
C THR A 37 -0.44 2.25 20.06
N PHE A 38 -0.22 3.41 20.67
CA PHE A 38 0.85 3.61 21.65
C PHE A 38 0.30 3.30 23.03
N THR A 39 1.04 2.50 23.82
CA THR A 39 0.66 2.10 25.19
C THR A 39 1.90 2.09 26.06
N HIS A 40 1.73 2.36 27.36
CA HIS A 40 2.79 2.12 28.34
C HIS A 40 2.73 0.68 28.86
N VAL A 41 3.91 0.05 28.99
CA VAL A 41 4.05 -1.27 29.61
C VAL A 41 4.73 -1.09 30.96
N ALA A 42 4.06 -1.53 32.03
CA ALA A 42 4.62 -1.48 33.37
C ALA A 42 5.69 -2.58 33.54
N ALA A 43 6.88 -2.23 34.04
CA ALA A 43 7.98 -3.18 34.25
C ALA A 43 7.83 -4.09 35.49
N ASN A 44 6.68 -4.06 36.17
CA ASN A 44 6.50 -4.77 37.44
C ASN A 44 6.19 -6.25 37.22
N LYS A 45 7.11 -7.13 37.66
CA LYS A 45 7.11 -8.60 37.56
C LYS A 45 5.88 -9.34 38.11
N LYS A 46 4.86 -8.66 38.67
CA LYS A 46 3.66 -9.26 39.26
C LYS A 46 2.37 -9.08 38.45
N LYS A 47 2.36 -8.20 37.45
CA LYS A 47 1.18 -8.03 36.58
C LYS A 47 1.42 -8.78 35.28
N SER A 48 0.57 -9.75 35.00
CA SER A 48 0.59 -10.49 33.73
C SER A 48 0.45 -9.51 32.56
N ALA A 49 0.95 -9.86 31.38
CA ALA A 49 0.85 -9.07 30.14
C ALA A 49 -0.59 -8.70 29.71
N ARG A 50 -1.62 -9.10 30.47
CA ARG A 50 -3.02 -8.69 30.31
C ARG A 50 -3.34 -7.29 30.85
N ASP A 51 -2.50 -6.70 31.70
CA ASP A 51 -2.74 -5.37 32.26
C ASP A 51 -2.02 -4.26 31.45
N ALA A 52 -2.24 -4.23 30.14
CA ALA A 52 -1.78 -3.09 29.32
C ALA A 52 -2.49 -1.82 29.79
N LEU A 53 -1.72 -0.76 30.06
CA LEU A 53 -2.30 0.55 30.37
C LEU A 53 -3.14 1.05 29.18
N PRO A 54 -4.13 1.92 29.42
CA PRO A 54 -4.93 2.47 28.34
C PRO A 54 -4.03 3.11 27.26
N PRO A 55 -4.44 3.04 25.99
CA PRO A 55 -3.71 3.70 24.91
C PRO A 55 -3.48 5.17 25.21
N ILE A 56 -2.25 5.60 24.95
CA ILE A 56 -1.79 6.98 25.10
C ILE A 56 -1.67 7.66 23.73
N GLY A 57 -2.11 7.04 22.65
CA GLY A 57 -2.12 7.70 21.36
C GLY A 57 -2.30 6.75 20.19
N TYR A 58 -2.56 7.34 19.03
CA TYR A 58 -2.90 6.62 17.82
C TYR A 58 -2.25 7.27 16.59
N ALA A 59 -1.77 6.44 15.67
CA ALA A 59 -1.41 6.86 14.32
C ALA A 59 -2.08 5.91 13.31
N VAL A 60 -2.43 6.42 12.13
CA VAL A 60 -3.24 5.68 11.16
C VAL A 60 -2.66 5.81 9.76
N VAL A 61 -2.62 4.70 9.02
CA VAL A 61 -2.18 4.65 7.63
C VAL A 61 -3.24 3.97 6.76
N PRO A 62 -4.00 4.71 5.94
CA PRO A 62 -4.90 4.11 4.96
C PRO A 62 -4.12 3.28 3.93
N LEU A 63 -4.56 2.04 3.68
CA LEU A 63 -3.85 1.13 2.76
C LEU A 63 -4.26 1.29 1.29
N ARG A 64 -5.46 1.83 1.05
CA ARG A 64 -6.01 2.02 -0.29
C ARG A 64 -5.96 3.50 -0.66
N GLY A 65 -5.22 3.81 -1.72
CA GLY A 65 -5.10 5.14 -2.31
C GLY A 65 -6.41 5.64 -2.93
N PRO A 66 -6.46 6.92 -3.34
CA PRO A 66 -7.67 7.57 -3.84
C PRO A 66 -8.18 6.94 -5.15
N LEU A 67 -7.27 6.50 -6.02
CA LEU A 67 -7.60 5.81 -7.27
C LEU A 67 -7.89 4.32 -7.07
N GLY A 68 -7.86 3.85 -5.83
CA GLY A 68 -8.13 2.47 -5.45
C GLY A 68 -6.91 1.55 -5.48
N ASN A 69 -5.74 2.06 -5.87
CA ASN A 69 -4.45 1.38 -5.85
C ASN A 69 -3.96 1.15 -4.41
N LEU A 70 -3.02 0.23 -4.25
CA LEU A 70 -2.32 0.08 -2.98
C LEU A 70 -1.50 1.34 -2.70
N LEU A 71 -1.44 1.70 -1.43
CA LEU A 71 -0.52 2.70 -0.91
C LEU A 71 0.92 2.46 -1.41
N GLU A 72 1.57 3.53 -1.89
CA GLU A 72 2.93 3.47 -2.43
C GLU A 72 3.98 3.11 -1.38
N ASP A 73 5.12 2.59 -1.85
CA ASP A 73 6.27 2.33 -1.00
C ASP A 73 6.85 3.64 -0.46
N GLY A 74 7.39 3.59 0.76
CA GLY A 74 8.19 4.68 1.29
C GLY A 74 7.97 4.98 2.76
N VAL A 75 8.76 5.95 3.22
CA VAL A 75 8.79 6.44 4.59
C VAL A 75 7.72 7.51 4.78
N ARG A 76 6.90 7.37 5.83
CA ARG A 76 5.82 8.30 6.16
C ARG A 76 6.02 8.84 7.56
N ASN A 77 5.97 10.17 7.67
CA ASN A 77 5.98 10.88 8.94
C ASN A 77 4.53 11.20 9.31
N LEU A 78 4.06 10.66 10.42
CA LEU A 78 2.67 10.68 10.86
C LEU A 78 2.51 11.48 12.16
N PRO A 79 1.46 12.30 12.25
CA PRO A 79 1.04 12.87 13.52
C PRO A 79 0.45 11.79 14.42
N VAL A 80 0.47 12.03 15.73
CA VAL A 80 -0.09 11.12 16.73
C VAL A 80 -1.29 11.80 17.39
N ALA A 81 -2.46 11.18 17.27
CA ALA A 81 -3.69 11.62 17.90
C ALA A 81 -3.75 11.10 19.34
N GLN A 82 -4.25 11.92 20.26
CA GLN A 82 -4.60 11.53 21.62
C GLN A 82 -5.83 10.61 21.60
N GLU A 83 -6.81 10.92 20.75
CA GLU A 83 -8.05 10.16 20.58
C GLU A 83 -8.48 10.15 19.09
N LEU A 84 -9.14 9.07 18.66
CA LEU A 84 -9.74 8.97 17.33
C LEU A 84 -11.25 9.19 17.40
N SER A 85 -11.77 10.20 16.69
CA SER A 85 -13.20 10.46 16.57
C SER A 85 -13.88 9.46 15.62
N THR A 86 -15.20 9.30 15.72
CA THR A 86 -15.97 8.55 14.73
C THR A 86 -15.75 9.13 13.33
N GLY A 87 -15.40 8.28 12.37
CA GLY A 87 -15.11 8.71 11.00
C GLY A 87 -13.69 9.22 10.76
N TYR A 88 -12.75 9.05 11.70
CA TYR A 88 -11.35 9.51 11.56
C TYR A 88 -10.69 9.17 10.21
N LEU A 89 -11.04 8.04 9.57
CA LEU A 89 -10.49 7.64 8.28
C LEU A 89 -10.81 8.64 7.16
N SER A 90 -12.01 9.21 7.11
CA SER A 90 -12.37 10.17 6.08
C SER A 90 -11.57 11.47 6.24
N THR A 91 -11.42 11.94 7.47
CA THR A 91 -10.61 13.11 7.82
C THR A 91 -9.15 12.92 7.44
N ILE A 92 -8.56 11.77 7.80
CA ILE A 92 -7.15 11.47 7.49
C ILE A 92 -6.93 11.38 5.98
N ARG A 93 -7.86 10.77 5.24
CA ARG A 93 -7.80 10.71 3.77
C ARG A 93 -7.89 12.09 3.13
N ALA A 94 -8.75 12.96 3.63
CA ALA A 94 -8.88 14.33 3.14
C ALA A 94 -7.58 15.14 3.34
N GLY A 95 -6.87 14.91 4.46
CA GLY A 95 -5.60 15.57 4.77
C GLY A 95 -4.38 15.06 3.99
N MET A 96 -4.45 13.89 3.34
CA MET A 96 -3.32 13.30 2.59
C MET A 96 -3.18 13.81 1.14
N GLY A 97 -4.14 14.60 0.63
CA GLY A 97 -4.26 14.94 -0.81
C GLY A 97 -3.72 16.31 -1.26
N GLY A 98 -3.11 17.09 -0.37
CA GLY A 98 -2.68 18.45 -0.67
C GLY A 98 -2.58 19.24 0.63
N GLY A 99 -1.57 20.09 0.72
CA GLY A 99 -1.16 20.78 1.95
C GLY A 99 -2.32 21.27 2.83
N CYS A 100 -2.10 21.21 4.14
CA CYS A 100 -2.92 21.87 5.16
C CYS A 100 -4.45 21.59 5.10
N GLY A 101 -4.87 20.33 4.93
CA GLY A 101 -6.26 19.91 5.14
C GLY A 101 -6.62 19.47 6.57
N MET A 102 -5.74 19.71 7.56
CA MET A 102 -5.96 19.32 8.97
C MET A 102 -6.60 20.43 9.82
N SER A 103 -6.99 21.57 9.23
CA SER A 103 -7.33 22.79 9.98
C SER A 103 -8.80 22.94 10.42
N GLN A 104 -9.63 21.89 10.41
CA GLN A 104 -11.07 22.07 10.75
C GLN A 104 -11.70 21.02 11.67
N TYR A 105 -10.93 20.08 12.22
CA TYR A 105 -11.45 19.20 13.28
C TYR A 105 -10.46 19.09 14.43
N ASP A 106 -10.62 20.02 15.37
CA ASP A 106 -10.21 19.95 16.76
C ASP A 106 -8.67 19.88 16.98
N ASP A 107 -8.02 21.05 16.94
CA ASP A 107 -6.60 21.25 17.34
C ASP A 107 -6.27 20.63 18.71
N LYS A 108 -7.28 20.28 19.52
CA LYS A 108 -7.15 19.70 20.86
C LYS A 108 -6.87 18.19 20.91
N LYS A 109 -6.94 17.46 19.79
CA LYS A 109 -6.84 15.98 19.80
C LYS A 109 -5.52 15.41 19.31
N TRP A 110 -4.52 16.24 19.06
CA TRP A 110 -3.21 15.80 18.56
C TRP A 110 -2.09 16.09 19.56
N TYR A 111 -1.07 15.24 19.59
CA TYR A 111 0.17 15.55 20.31
C TYR A 111 0.98 16.59 19.56
N GLU A 112 1.68 17.45 20.31
CA GLU A 112 2.52 18.53 19.78
C GLU A 112 1.87 19.32 18.62
N ASN A 113 0.56 19.61 18.74
CA ASN A 113 -0.22 20.36 17.75
C ASN A 113 -0.16 19.77 16.32
N GLY A 114 -0.21 18.44 16.20
CA GLY A 114 -0.24 17.76 14.90
C GLY A 114 1.13 17.60 14.23
N LYS A 115 2.22 17.81 14.96
CA LYS A 115 3.57 17.50 14.47
C LYS A 115 3.72 16.01 14.20
N ALA A 116 4.51 15.66 13.19
CA ALA A 116 4.83 14.27 12.90
C ALA A 116 5.82 13.72 13.94
N LEU A 117 5.33 12.86 14.83
CA LEU A 117 6.10 12.26 15.93
C LEU A 117 6.45 10.80 15.68
N PHE A 118 5.83 10.19 14.67
CA PHE A 118 6.00 8.78 14.36
C PHE A 118 6.33 8.59 12.89
N THR A 119 7.27 7.69 12.62
CA THR A 119 7.67 7.33 11.27
C THR A 119 7.37 5.86 11.01
N VAL A 120 6.82 5.58 9.84
CA VAL A 120 6.59 4.22 9.36
C VAL A 120 7.09 4.10 7.93
N GLU A 121 7.91 3.09 7.69
CA GLU A 121 8.26 2.66 6.35
C GLU A 121 7.29 1.55 5.95
N VAL A 122 6.67 1.69 4.78
CA VAL A 122 5.74 0.70 4.23
C VAL A 122 6.28 0.21 2.90
N LYS A 123 6.24 -1.11 2.72
CA LYS A 123 6.62 -1.77 1.47
C LYS A 123 5.58 -2.80 1.03
N GLY A 124 4.98 -2.57 -0.13
CA GLY A 124 4.05 -3.46 -0.80
C GLY A 124 4.77 -4.60 -1.51
N VAL A 125 4.59 -5.82 -1.02
CA VAL A 125 5.09 -7.04 -1.68
C VAL A 125 3.88 -7.88 -2.08
N THR A 126 3.21 -7.42 -3.14
CA THR A 126 1.95 -8.00 -3.59
C THR A 126 1.89 -8.18 -5.10
N THR A 127 1.26 -9.27 -5.52
CA THR A 127 0.94 -9.58 -6.91
C THR A 127 -0.55 -9.37 -7.21
N VAL A 128 -1.32 -8.82 -6.26
CA VAL A 128 -2.76 -8.58 -6.44
C VAL A 128 -3.16 -7.12 -6.30
N HIS A 129 -2.53 -6.38 -5.40
CA HIS A 129 -2.84 -4.96 -5.21
C HIS A 129 -1.71 -4.10 -5.78
N THR A 130 -1.84 -3.68 -7.03
CA THR A 130 -0.83 -2.80 -7.65
C THR A 130 -0.80 -1.42 -7.02
N GLN A 131 0.40 -0.84 -6.94
CA GLN A 131 0.62 0.55 -6.54
C GLN A 131 0.47 1.51 -7.73
N SER A 132 0.73 1.03 -8.95
CA SER A 132 0.53 1.82 -10.17
C SER A 132 -0.97 1.93 -10.51
N ALA A 133 -1.45 3.18 -10.58
CA ALA A 133 -2.82 3.48 -10.99
C ALA A 133 -3.11 3.08 -12.45
N ALA A 134 -2.12 3.14 -13.34
CA ALA A 134 -2.30 2.70 -14.73
C ALA A 134 -2.43 1.18 -14.83
N VAL A 135 -1.58 0.43 -14.10
CA VAL A 135 -1.73 -1.04 -14.02
C VAL A 135 -3.09 -1.39 -13.42
N LEU A 136 -3.55 -0.69 -12.38
CA LEU A 136 -4.86 -0.94 -11.79
C LEU A 136 -5.98 -0.70 -12.80
N THR A 137 -5.91 0.43 -13.51
CA THR A 137 -6.90 0.81 -14.52
C THR A 137 -6.96 -0.25 -15.60
N PHE A 138 -5.81 -0.66 -16.13
CA PHE A 138 -5.70 -1.74 -17.11
C PHE A 138 -6.34 -3.04 -16.60
N LEU A 139 -5.94 -3.53 -15.42
CA LEU A 139 -6.49 -4.77 -14.84
C LEU A 139 -8.01 -4.68 -14.62
N THR A 140 -8.50 -3.52 -14.18
CA THR A 140 -9.93 -3.29 -13.98
C THR A 140 -10.69 -3.33 -15.30
N LYS A 141 -10.20 -2.64 -16.34
CA LYS A 141 -10.83 -2.65 -17.67
C LYS A 141 -10.78 -4.02 -18.32
N ALA A 142 -9.67 -4.74 -18.18
CA ALA A 142 -9.52 -6.10 -18.68
C ALA A 142 -10.48 -7.08 -17.99
N ALA A 143 -10.72 -6.90 -16.68
CA ALA A 143 -11.70 -7.68 -15.93
C ALA A 143 -13.15 -7.33 -16.32
N MET A 144 -13.47 -6.04 -16.53
CA MET A 144 -14.79 -5.63 -17.01
C MET A 144 -15.11 -6.22 -18.39
N ARG A 145 -14.12 -6.22 -19.31
CA ARG A 145 -14.23 -6.83 -20.64
C ARG A 145 -14.56 -8.32 -20.61
N ARG A 146 -14.17 -9.06 -19.56
CA ARG A 146 -14.56 -10.48 -19.41
C ARG A 146 -16.06 -10.66 -19.16
N VAL A 147 -16.71 -9.64 -18.61
CA VAL A 147 -18.13 -9.65 -18.24
C VAL A 147 -18.96 -9.06 -19.38
N ASP A 148 -18.53 -7.90 -19.88
CA ASP A 148 -19.23 -7.15 -20.92
C ASP A 148 -18.43 -7.21 -22.23
N PHE A 149 -19.03 -7.82 -23.26
CA PHE A 149 -18.39 -8.00 -24.57
C PHE A 149 -18.74 -6.91 -25.59
N ASP A 150 -19.08 -5.70 -25.14
CA ASP A 150 -19.46 -4.59 -26.01
C ASP A 150 -18.27 -3.82 -26.62
N LYS A 151 -18.52 -2.97 -27.63
CA LYS A 151 -17.48 -2.13 -28.25
C LYS A 151 -16.90 -1.09 -27.28
N ALA A 152 -17.66 -0.67 -26.27
CA ALA A 152 -17.23 0.34 -25.32
C ALA A 152 -16.18 -0.21 -24.33
N SER A 153 -16.36 -1.44 -23.83
CA SER A 153 -15.38 -2.13 -22.99
C SER A 153 -14.07 -2.41 -23.75
N GLU A 154 -14.15 -2.74 -25.04
CA GLU A 154 -12.99 -2.92 -25.92
C GLU A 154 -12.21 -1.62 -26.10
N ALA A 155 -12.87 -0.53 -26.47
CA ALA A 155 -12.24 0.78 -26.59
C ALA A 155 -11.62 1.26 -25.27
N ALA A 156 -12.27 1.00 -24.13
CA ALA A 156 -11.74 1.34 -22.81
C ALA A 156 -10.51 0.51 -22.43
N LEU A 157 -10.46 -0.79 -22.79
CA LEU A 157 -9.29 -1.64 -22.59
C LEU A 157 -8.12 -1.18 -23.46
N LEU A 158 -8.37 -0.83 -24.72
CA LEU A 158 -7.34 -0.32 -25.62
C LEU A 158 -6.75 1.01 -25.12
N ALA A 159 -7.59 1.94 -24.70
CA ALA A 159 -7.14 3.20 -24.11
C ALA A 159 -6.27 2.97 -22.86
N ALA A 160 -6.66 2.02 -22.00
CA ALA A 160 -5.89 1.67 -20.81
C ALA A 160 -4.54 1.01 -21.16
N THR A 161 -4.50 0.18 -22.20
CA THR A 161 -3.28 -0.47 -22.69
C THR A 161 -2.31 0.57 -23.25
N ILE A 162 -2.79 1.48 -24.10
CA ILE A 162 -1.98 2.59 -24.65
C ILE A 162 -1.45 3.49 -23.53
N SER A 163 -2.31 3.85 -22.56
CA SER A 163 -1.90 4.63 -21.39
C SER A 163 -0.81 3.94 -20.57
N LEU A 164 -0.86 2.61 -20.48
CA LEU A 164 0.12 1.83 -19.73
C LEU A 164 1.46 1.77 -20.47
N THR A 165 1.45 1.59 -21.79
CA THR A 165 2.66 1.59 -22.64
C THR A 165 3.35 2.95 -22.67
N ASN A 166 2.59 4.05 -22.60
CA ASN A 166 3.14 5.41 -22.63
C ASN A 166 3.68 5.89 -21.27
N GLN A 167 3.43 5.16 -20.19
CA GLN A 167 3.91 5.54 -18.86
C GLN A 167 5.19 4.80 -18.47
N THR A 168 6.10 5.52 -17.82
CA THR A 168 7.28 4.91 -17.18
C THR A 168 6.84 4.21 -15.89
N VAL A 169 6.35 2.98 -16.00
CA VAL A 169 6.08 2.12 -14.84
C VAL A 169 7.38 1.44 -14.43
N GLU A 170 7.65 1.37 -13.12
CA GLU A 170 8.81 0.64 -12.61
C GLU A 170 8.77 -0.82 -13.12
N PRO A 171 9.83 -1.30 -13.81
CA PRO A 171 9.76 -2.59 -14.50
C PRO A 171 9.48 -3.77 -13.56
N LEU A 172 9.94 -3.69 -12.31
CA LEU A 172 9.70 -4.71 -11.30
C LEU A 172 8.23 -4.78 -10.87
N GLN A 173 7.53 -3.64 -10.80
CA GLN A 173 6.08 -3.64 -10.54
C GLN A 173 5.36 -4.33 -11.69
N LEU A 174 5.68 -3.97 -12.93
CA LEU A 174 5.01 -4.51 -14.10
C LEU A 174 5.25 -6.02 -14.26
N TYR A 175 6.48 -6.48 -13.99
CA TYR A 175 6.84 -7.90 -13.99
C TYR A 175 6.03 -8.73 -12.98
N ARG A 176 5.79 -8.22 -11.76
CA ARG A 176 5.00 -8.93 -10.73
C ARG A 176 3.55 -9.20 -11.14
N PHE A 177 2.98 -8.35 -11.98
CA PHE A 177 1.60 -8.49 -12.47
C PHE A 177 1.51 -9.22 -13.82
N LEU A 178 2.64 -9.59 -14.42
CA LEU A 178 2.70 -10.25 -15.73
C LEU A 178 1.81 -11.50 -15.83
N PRO A 179 1.79 -12.42 -14.83
CA PRO A 179 0.93 -13.61 -14.90
C PRO A 179 -0.56 -13.25 -14.91
N ASN A 180 -0.96 -12.21 -14.17
CA ASN A 180 -2.34 -11.74 -14.15
C ASN A 180 -2.72 -11.08 -15.48
N CYS A 181 -1.83 -10.26 -16.05
CA CYS A 181 -2.03 -9.68 -17.37
C CYS A 181 -2.18 -10.80 -18.42
N ALA A 182 -1.27 -11.77 -18.46
CA ALA A 182 -1.32 -12.89 -19.40
C ALA A 182 -2.58 -13.73 -19.25
N SER A 183 -3.00 -14.01 -18.00
CA SER A 183 -4.24 -14.73 -17.72
C SER A 183 -5.49 -13.95 -18.16
N LEU A 184 -5.52 -12.63 -17.96
CA LEU A 184 -6.63 -11.77 -18.41
C LEU A 184 -6.75 -11.80 -19.94
N TYR A 185 -5.63 -11.71 -20.64
CA TYR A 185 -5.62 -11.76 -22.10
C TYR A 185 -5.99 -13.12 -22.67
N SER A 186 -5.46 -14.23 -22.14
CA SER A 186 -5.77 -15.57 -22.66
C SER A 186 -7.26 -15.91 -22.58
N THR A 187 -7.96 -15.34 -21.59
CA THR A 187 -9.41 -15.49 -21.43
C THR A 187 -10.23 -14.46 -22.21
N ASN A 188 -9.65 -13.33 -22.59
CA ASN A 188 -10.30 -12.32 -23.44
C ASN A 188 -10.12 -12.73 -24.90
N ILE A 189 -10.70 -13.88 -25.25
CA ILE A 189 -10.68 -14.45 -26.61
C ILE A 189 -11.56 -13.57 -27.49
N TYR A 190 -10.98 -12.52 -28.09
CA TYR A 190 -11.29 -11.86 -29.38
C TYR A 190 -10.38 -10.63 -29.44
N THR A 191 -9.08 -10.86 -29.67
CA THR A 191 -8.13 -9.80 -29.99
C THR A 191 -8.11 -9.68 -31.50
N THR A 192 -8.49 -8.53 -32.03
CA THR A 192 -8.22 -8.20 -33.44
C THR A 192 -6.69 -8.27 -33.68
N ASP A 193 -6.22 -8.42 -34.93
CA ASP A 193 -4.77 -8.51 -35.21
C ASP A 193 -3.97 -7.33 -34.60
N THR A 194 -4.59 -6.15 -34.54
CA THR A 194 -4.00 -4.94 -33.91
C THR A 194 -3.82 -5.07 -32.39
N ASP A 195 -4.69 -5.82 -31.72
CA ASP A 195 -4.60 -6.04 -30.28
C ASP A 195 -3.45 -7.01 -29.96
N LEU A 196 -3.21 -8.00 -30.82
CA LEU A 196 -2.10 -8.93 -30.67
C LEU A 196 -0.75 -8.23 -30.81
N ASP A 197 -0.60 -7.31 -31.76
CA ASP A 197 0.63 -6.53 -31.91
C ASP A 197 0.91 -5.64 -30.71
N LEU A 198 -0.12 -4.95 -30.19
CA LEU A 198 0.00 -4.13 -28.97
C LEU A 198 0.34 -4.97 -27.75
N ILE A 199 -0.22 -6.17 -27.66
CA ILE A 199 0.09 -7.14 -26.60
C ILE A 199 1.54 -7.61 -26.71
N VAL A 200 1.99 -8.04 -27.88
CA VAL A 200 3.38 -8.48 -28.10
C VAL A 200 4.33 -7.34 -27.80
N GLN A 201 4.02 -6.11 -28.22
CA GLN A 201 4.81 -4.92 -27.88
C GLN A 201 4.85 -4.67 -26.38
N PHE A 202 3.71 -4.76 -25.69
CA PHE A 202 3.59 -4.59 -24.25
C PHE A 202 4.41 -5.63 -23.48
N PHE A 203 4.21 -6.93 -23.75
CA PHE A 203 4.98 -8.01 -23.11
C PHE A 203 6.47 -7.94 -23.46
N SER A 204 6.82 -7.56 -24.69
CA SER A 204 8.22 -7.37 -25.11
C SER A 204 8.88 -6.18 -24.40
N GLN A 205 8.12 -5.09 -24.20
CA GLN A 205 8.58 -3.91 -23.47
C GLN A 205 8.82 -4.27 -22.00
N ILE A 206 7.89 -4.98 -21.37
CA ILE A 206 8.07 -5.49 -19.98
C ILE A 206 9.30 -6.37 -19.88
N TYR A 207 9.45 -7.32 -20.81
CA TYR A 207 10.57 -8.24 -20.80
C TYR A 207 11.89 -7.49 -20.98
N ARG A 208 11.97 -6.53 -21.92
CA ARG A 208 13.16 -5.68 -22.10
C ARG A 208 13.48 -4.90 -20.83
N ASP A 209 12.51 -4.19 -20.28
CA ASP A 209 12.74 -3.30 -19.13
C ASP A 209 13.05 -4.09 -17.85
N SER A 210 12.46 -5.28 -17.69
CA SER A 210 12.72 -6.18 -16.57
C SER A 210 14.05 -6.93 -16.69
N LEU A 211 14.43 -7.39 -17.89
CA LEU A 211 15.72 -8.05 -18.14
C LEU A 211 16.87 -7.09 -17.83
N MET A 212 16.74 -5.81 -18.20
CA MET A 212 17.74 -4.78 -17.90
C MET A 212 17.89 -4.51 -16.39
N HIS A 213 16.81 -4.60 -15.62
CA HIS A 213 16.88 -4.49 -14.15
C HIS A 213 17.45 -5.74 -13.48
N THR A 214 17.13 -6.93 -13.99
CA THR A 214 17.57 -8.22 -13.42
C THR A 214 19.05 -8.48 -13.70
N LEU A 215 19.56 -8.05 -14.86
CA LEU A 215 20.99 -8.13 -15.18
C LEU A 215 21.84 -7.18 -14.31
N ASN A 216 21.25 -6.10 -13.80
CA ASN A 216 21.92 -5.09 -12.98
C ASN A 216 21.68 -5.27 -11.47
N SER A 217 20.93 -6.29 -11.04
CA SER A 217 20.56 -6.45 -9.64
C SER A 217 20.56 -7.91 -9.18
N THR A 218 21.01 -8.16 -7.94
CA THR A 218 21.05 -9.48 -7.29
C THR A 218 19.67 -10.02 -6.89
N TYR A 219 18.56 -9.48 -7.41
CA TYR A 219 17.21 -9.93 -7.05
C TYR A 219 16.84 -11.23 -7.76
N LEU A 220 16.53 -12.25 -6.95
CA LEU A 220 15.90 -13.49 -7.41
C LEU A 220 14.52 -13.19 -8.04
N PRO A 221 14.13 -13.92 -9.10
CA PRO A 221 12.81 -13.74 -9.71
C PRO A 221 11.71 -14.04 -8.68
N PRO A 222 10.64 -13.22 -8.60
CA PRO A 222 9.54 -13.48 -7.69
C PRO A 222 8.90 -14.84 -7.99
N THR A 223 8.73 -15.65 -6.95
CA THR A 223 7.99 -16.92 -7.01
C THR A 223 6.56 -16.68 -7.49
N LEU A 224 6.04 -17.55 -8.38
CA LEU A 224 4.68 -17.53 -8.94
C LEU A 224 3.52 -17.66 -7.91
N ILE A 225 3.81 -17.69 -6.62
CA ILE A 225 2.79 -17.79 -5.57
C ILE A 225 2.13 -16.41 -5.42
N PRO A 226 0.79 -16.30 -5.45
CA PRO A 226 0.10 -15.05 -5.14
C PRO A 226 0.50 -14.57 -3.75
N THR A 227 1.38 -13.58 -3.68
CA THR A 227 1.74 -12.93 -2.43
C THR A 227 0.87 -11.70 -2.27
N HIS A 228 0.25 -11.55 -1.12
CA HIS A 228 -0.54 -10.37 -0.74
C HIS A 228 0.06 -9.78 0.52
N CYS A 229 1.36 -9.52 0.53
CA CYS A 229 2.06 -9.14 1.74
C CYS A 229 2.31 -7.63 1.78
N LEU A 230 2.16 -7.04 2.96
CA LEU A 230 2.66 -5.72 3.30
C LEU A 230 3.77 -5.89 4.33
N ALA A 231 4.96 -5.38 4.05
CA ALA A 231 6.03 -5.27 5.03
C ALA A 231 6.02 -3.85 5.61
N ILE A 232 6.17 -3.74 6.93
CA ILE A 232 6.26 -2.44 7.61
C ILE A 232 7.44 -2.41 8.57
N ARG A 233 8.07 -1.24 8.70
CA ARG A 233 9.05 -0.91 9.75
C ARG A 233 8.63 0.36 10.47
N LEU A 234 8.92 0.43 11.76
CA LEU A 234 8.37 1.45 12.65
C LEU A 234 9.50 2.19 13.36
N GLN A 235 9.39 3.51 13.47
CA GLN A 235 10.35 4.35 14.18
C GLN A 235 9.62 5.45 14.94
N TRP A 236 9.91 5.62 16.22
CA TRP A 236 9.41 6.74 17.00
C TRP A 236 10.40 7.91 16.96
N ASN A 237 9.92 9.09 16.57
CA ASN A 237 10.73 10.31 16.48
C ASN A 237 10.37 11.36 17.54
N GLY A 238 9.27 11.18 18.27
CA GLY A 238 8.87 12.06 19.36
C GLY A 238 9.71 11.84 20.63
N CYS A 239 9.49 12.67 21.63
CA CYS A 239 9.99 12.43 22.99
C CYS A 239 8.80 12.06 23.88
N PHE A 240 8.88 10.95 24.61
CA PHE A 240 7.96 10.75 25.73
C PHE A 240 8.32 11.77 26.84
N GLY A 241 7.40 12.68 27.12
CA GLY A 241 7.45 13.58 28.28
C GLY A 241 7.52 12.78 29.56
#